data_AF-A0A839WKM6-F1
#
_entry.id   AF-A0A839WKM6-F1
#
_cell.length_a   1.000
_cell.length_b   1.000
_cell.length_c   1.000
_cell.angle_alpha   90.00
_cell.angle_beta   90.00
_cell.angle_gamma   90.00
#
_symmetry.space_group_name_H-M   'P 1'
#
loop_
_entity.id
_entity.type
_entity.pdbx_description
1 polymer ?
#
loop_
_entity_poly.entity_id
_entity_poly.type
_entity_poly.pdbx_seq_one_letter_code
_entity_poly.pdbx_strand_id
1 'polypeptide(L)'
;MGVEGIQQCNDLNAIADNVLKEGDRPFWGDDLDGRLDFFAEQLTNVRPEERSELIDTIVEKDGGATMSWLTSEKLDKLVEDGRITDLERETITQAVADAYVDGAIGFQDVVSFTNIFGNGAVAPAGLNPNGAVVTDTIDALANSANGTAFIEKFAGEFLSERILAEPPMFTPMEQGNFAGVMLNALDQAGGSASVNAVLSDLSGDARSTLQEAVSAHGMAFTNPAFEGRNVRDPMAILIDTVSEHGTSQDVNDLVRFVGDNSRGDSFDNHYFDHQNKPLPQRAEALSDLFVNHSDTILNELTVGNEGKPSGSTNPNETHVGNDLATLSNLFRLTGLNPDNPKASQVMDAVADFTTEAINISNKLEGVDDVDGNGVVDHQDLRMIEGATADVAMITAALQDAVATGYADLEADNAARDAMAGFLIDVAVSAIPVVGSKASGPIANAVSDALGGLSEGVRKEIADALASIPEELLTTAQGQLTDTAKAAIIDALPEDYQYLEGISQDAEKFIFDTIYAQAARINDLSNTVQKYRGFIDSARG
;
A
#
# COMPACT_ATOMS: atom_id res chain seq x y z
N MET A 1 16.99 -50.26 -4.22
CA MET A 1 17.35 -48.90 -3.78
C MET A 1 18.24 -49.01 -2.55
N GLY A 2 19.57 -49.20 -2.68
CA GLY A 2 20.39 -49.35 -1.46
C GLY A 2 21.87 -49.70 -1.62
N VAL A 3 22.47 -49.53 -2.80
CA VAL A 3 23.93 -49.75 -2.98
C VAL A 3 24.60 -48.51 -3.56
N GLU A 4 23.95 -47.82 -4.50
CA GLU A 4 24.45 -46.55 -5.04
C GLU A 4 24.49 -45.43 -3.97
N GLY A 5 23.44 -45.26 -3.17
CA GLY A 5 23.43 -44.23 -2.10
C GLY A 5 24.46 -44.44 -0.98
N ILE A 6 24.82 -45.69 -0.65
CA ILE A 6 25.85 -45.96 0.38
C ILE A 6 27.26 -45.70 -0.16
N GLN A 7 27.51 -45.98 -1.45
CA GLN A 7 28.80 -45.68 -2.08
C GLN A 7 28.99 -44.16 -2.25
N GLN A 8 27.92 -43.45 -2.56
CA GLN A 8 27.87 -42.00 -2.79
C GLN A 8 28.17 -41.18 -1.51
N CYS A 9 27.50 -41.47 -0.39
CA CYS A 9 27.79 -40.79 0.89
C CYS A 9 29.21 -41.07 1.40
N ASN A 10 29.82 -42.21 1.05
CA ASN A 10 31.21 -42.52 1.43
C ASN A 10 32.24 -41.68 0.65
N ASP A 11 31.92 -41.23 -0.57
CA ASP A 11 32.82 -40.41 -1.40
C ASP A 11 32.81 -38.94 -0.95
N LEU A 12 31.62 -38.37 -0.71
CA LEU A 12 31.47 -37.01 -0.18
C LEU A 12 32.10 -36.85 1.21
N ASN A 13 31.94 -37.85 2.08
CA ASN A 13 32.61 -37.88 3.39
C ASN A 13 34.14 -37.83 3.27
N ALA A 14 34.71 -38.54 2.30
CA ALA A 14 36.15 -38.55 2.07
C ALA A 14 36.64 -37.22 1.50
N ILE A 15 35.87 -36.60 0.58
CA ILE A 15 36.16 -35.26 0.06
C ILE A 15 36.16 -34.24 1.21
N ALA A 16 35.13 -34.24 2.05
CA ALA A 16 35.04 -33.35 3.20
C ALA A 16 36.22 -33.54 4.18
N ASP A 17 36.60 -34.78 4.49
CA ASP A 17 37.77 -35.06 5.34
C ASP A 17 39.08 -34.53 4.74
N ASN A 18 39.22 -34.56 3.42
CA ASN A 18 40.41 -34.05 2.74
C ASN A 18 40.42 -32.52 2.77
N VAL A 19 39.28 -31.87 2.53
CA VAL A 19 39.15 -30.42 2.64
C VAL A 19 39.49 -29.93 4.04
N LEU A 20 38.95 -30.56 5.09
CA LEU A 20 39.21 -30.13 6.47
C LEU A 20 40.65 -30.40 6.94
N LYS A 21 41.33 -31.40 6.35
CA LYS A 21 42.78 -31.61 6.55
C LYS A 21 43.62 -30.59 5.81
N GLU A 22 43.13 -30.07 4.68
CA GLU A 22 43.84 -29.06 3.93
C GLU A 22 43.93 -27.78 4.75
N GLY A 23 45.13 -27.20 4.77
CA GLY A 23 45.44 -26.04 5.59
C GLY A 23 45.63 -26.29 7.10
N ASP A 24 45.17 -27.43 7.66
CA ASP A 24 45.37 -27.75 9.08
C ASP A 24 46.86 -27.92 9.40
N ARG A 25 47.36 -27.04 10.28
CA ARG A 25 48.76 -26.99 10.69
C ARG A 25 48.83 -27.06 12.21
N PRO A 26 48.96 -28.25 12.82
CA PRO A 26 48.91 -28.45 14.27
C PRO A 26 49.95 -27.67 15.10
N PHE A 27 50.97 -27.11 14.44
CA PHE A 27 52.09 -26.38 15.07
C PHE A 27 52.25 -24.93 14.54
N TRP A 28 51.35 -24.46 13.67
CA TRP A 28 51.34 -23.12 13.07
C TRP A 28 49.90 -22.57 13.05
N GLY A 29 49.70 -21.34 12.57
CA GLY A 29 48.34 -20.87 12.26
C GLY A 29 47.75 -21.68 11.11
N ASP A 30 46.46 -22.01 11.21
CA ASP A 30 45.69 -22.70 10.17
C ASP A 30 45.65 -21.89 8.88
N ASP A 31 45.84 -22.55 7.74
CA ASP A 31 45.83 -21.92 6.41
C ASP A 31 44.42 -21.98 5.81
N LEU A 32 43.53 -21.16 6.38
CA LEU A 32 42.12 -21.10 6.02
C LEU A 32 41.89 -20.69 4.56
N ASP A 33 42.76 -19.83 4.02
CA ASP A 33 42.68 -19.40 2.62
C ASP A 33 43.15 -20.53 1.69
N GLY A 34 44.11 -21.37 2.10
CA GLY A 34 44.47 -22.62 1.43
C GLY A 34 43.34 -23.64 1.43
N ARG A 35 42.65 -23.79 2.57
CA ARG A 35 41.48 -24.68 2.70
C ARG A 35 40.35 -24.30 1.74
N LEU A 36 39.97 -23.02 1.69
CA LEU A 36 38.86 -22.55 0.85
C LEU A 36 39.17 -22.68 -0.65
N ASP A 37 40.43 -22.41 -1.04
CA ASP A 37 40.92 -22.59 -2.41
C ASP A 37 40.82 -24.06 -2.85
N PHE A 38 41.31 -24.99 -2.01
CA PHE A 38 41.16 -26.42 -2.27
C PHE A 38 39.69 -26.86 -2.30
N PHE A 39 38.85 -26.30 -1.43
CA PHE A 39 37.42 -26.56 -1.44
C PHE A 39 36.75 -26.15 -2.76
N ALA A 40 37.10 -24.97 -3.30
CA ALA A 40 36.62 -24.50 -4.61
C ALA A 40 36.94 -25.49 -5.74
N GLU A 41 38.18 -26.00 -5.77
CA GLU A 41 38.59 -27.02 -6.73
C GLU A 41 37.77 -28.31 -6.56
N GLN A 42 37.63 -28.81 -5.32
CA GLN A 42 36.91 -30.06 -5.06
C GLN A 42 35.42 -29.94 -5.40
N LEU A 43 34.76 -28.86 -4.99
CA LEU A 43 33.33 -28.65 -5.23
C LEU A 43 33.00 -28.58 -6.73
N THR A 44 33.90 -28.00 -7.53
CA THR A 44 33.74 -27.93 -9.00
C THR A 44 33.79 -29.32 -9.65
N ASN A 45 34.54 -30.26 -9.06
CA ASN A 45 34.63 -31.65 -9.50
C ASN A 45 33.47 -32.53 -9.01
N VAL A 46 32.69 -32.06 -8.03
CA VAL A 46 31.47 -32.73 -7.56
C VAL A 46 30.32 -32.43 -8.51
N ARG A 47 29.47 -33.43 -8.73
CA ARG A 47 28.30 -33.30 -9.63
C ARG A 47 27.36 -32.22 -9.08
N PRO A 48 26.77 -31.37 -9.94
CA PRO A 48 25.91 -30.28 -9.48
C PRO A 48 24.85 -30.69 -8.47
N GLU A 49 24.20 -31.84 -8.69
CA GLU A 49 23.14 -32.37 -7.81
C GLU A 49 23.62 -32.88 -6.43
N GLU A 50 24.93 -32.98 -6.20
CA GLU A 50 25.53 -33.46 -4.94
C GLU A 50 26.20 -32.34 -4.13
N ARG A 51 26.27 -31.12 -4.68
CA ARG A 51 27.03 -30.03 -4.08
C ARG A 51 26.42 -29.57 -2.75
N SER A 52 25.09 -29.56 -2.63
CA SER A 52 24.41 -29.24 -1.38
C SER A 52 24.71 -30.27 -0.28
N GLU A 53 24.74 -31.57 -0.63
CA GLU A 53 25.09 -32.66 0.29
C GLU A 53 26.56 -32.57 0.76
N LEU A 54 27.47 -32.10 -0.11
CA LEU A 54 28.85 -31.82 0.32
C LEU A 54 28.93 -30.63 1.29
N ILE A 55 28.17 -29.56 1.07
CA ILE A 55 28.11 -28.42 2.00
C ILE A 55 27.60 -28.89 3.37
N ASP A 56 26.51 -29.65 3.39
CA ASP A 56 25.97 -30.25 4.62
C ASP A 56 27.03 -31.08 5.35
N THR A 57 27.71 -31.98 4.63
CA THR A 57 28.78 -32.82 5.20
C THR A 57 29.94 -31.99 5.77
N ILE A 58 30.31 -30.87 5.13
CA ILE A 58 31.34 -29.95 5.63
C ILE A 58 30.87 -29.30 6.94
N VAL A 59 29.65 -28.78 6.98
CA VAL A 59 29.10 -28.09 8.17
C VAL A 59 28.85 -29.07 9.32
N GLU A 60 28.41 -30.29 9.05
CA GLU A 60 28.26 -31.34 10.07
C GLU A 60 29.60 -31.68 10.75
N LYS A 61 30.68 -31.75 9.96
CA LYS A 61 32.02 -32.08 10.45
C LYS A 61 32.74 -30.88 11.08
N ASP A 62 32.52 -29.69 10.54
CA ASP A 62 33.07 -28.43 11.01
C ASP A 62 31.95 -27.38 11.12
N GLY A 63 31.22 -27.41 12.23
CA GLY A 63 30.14 -26.45 12.51
C GLY A 63 30.63 -24.99 12.67
N GLY A 64 31.94 -24.75 12.60
CA GLY A 64 32.53 -23.41 12.55
C GLY A 64 32.88 -22.94 11.14
N ALA A 65 32.67 -23.75 10.11
CA ALA A 65 33.14 -23.47 8.75
C ALA A 65 32.64 -22.12 8.22
N THR A 66 31.33 -21.89 8.30
CA THR A 66 30.64 -20.67 7.81
C THR A 66 30.95 -19.41 8.63
N MET A 67 31.59 -19.55 9.79
CA MET A 67 32.03 -18.44 10.64
C MET A 67 33.54 -18.16 10.54
N SER A 68 34.30 -19.03 9.89
CA SER A 68 35.77 -19.00 9.96
C SER A 68 36.47 -18.97 8.61
N TRP A 69 36.18 -19.93 7.73
CA TRP A 69 36.90 -20.08 6.46
C TRP A 69 36.00 -20.13 5.24
N LEU A 70 34.77 -20.62 5.36
CA LEU A 70 33.76 -20.64 4.30
C LEU A 70 32.88 -19.39 4.42
N THR A 71 33.40 -18.23 4.01
CA THR A 71 32.66 -16.94 4.10
C THR A 71 32.69 -16.19 2.77
N SER A 72 31.67 -15.37 2.51
CA SER A 72 31.61 -14.52 1.31
C SER A 72 32.83 -13.60 1.17
N GLU A 73 33.23 -12.94 2.25
CA GLU A 73 34.39 -12.04 2.28
C GLU A 73 35.70 -12.75 1.88
N LYS A 74 35.90 -14.00 2.33
CA LYS A 74 37.07 -14.79 1.97
C LYS A 74 37.02 -15.25 0.52
N LEU A 75 35.84 -15.61 0.01
CA LEU A 75 35.66 -15.92 -1.41
C LEU A 75 36.02 -14.72 -2.28
N ASP A 76 35.50 -13.54 -1.94
CA ASP A 76 35.80 -12.30 -2.66
C ASP A 76 37.30 -11.99 -2.65
N LYS A 77 37.95 -12.10 -1.50
CA LYS A 77 39.40 -11.95 -1.38
C LYS A 77 40.18 -12.95 -2.26
N LEU A 78 39.77 -14.22 -2.31
CA LEU A 78 40.46 -15.23 -3.13
C LEU A 78 40.29 -14.97 -4.63
N VAL A 79 39.14 -14.43 -5.05
CA VAL A 79 38.93 -13.95 -6.42
C VAL A 79 39.86 -12.76 -6.72
N GLU A 80 39.92 -11.76 -5.83
CA GLU A 80 40.81 -10.60 -5.97
C GLU A 80 42.28 -10.99 -6.06
N ASP A 81 42.69 -11.99 -5.26
CA ASP A 81 44.04 -12.56 -5.26
C ASP A 81 44.32 -13.46 -6.49
N GLY A 82 43.31 -13.71 -7.33
CA GLY A 82 43.40 -14.55 -8.53
C GLY A 82 43.63 -16.04 -8.23
N ARG A 83 43.25 -16.48 -7.02
CA ARG A 83 43.41 -17.87 -6.56
C ARG A 83 42.26 -18.75 -6.99
N ILE A 84 41.03 -18.21 -6.94
CA ILE A 84 39.83 -18.84 -7.50
C ILE A 84 39.23 -17.94 -8.58
N THR A 85 38.40 -18.51 -9.44
CA THR A 85 37.65 -17.81 -10.48
C THR A 85 36.30 -17.30 -9.98
N ASP A 86 35.71 -16.33 -10.69
CA ASP A 86 34.34 -15.87 -10.43
C ASP A 86 33.32 -17.02 -10.50
N LEU A 87 33.53 -17.98 -11.41
CA LEU A 87 32.68 -19.15 -11.57
C LEU A 87 32.76 -20.10 -10.36
N GLU A 88 33.97 -20.30 -9.81
CA GLU A 88 34.16 -21.11 -8.59
C GLU A 88 33.51 -20.43 -7.38
N ARG A 89 33.66 -19.11 -7.26
CA ARG A 89 32.97 -18.30 -6.25
C ARG A 89 31.45 -18.45 -6.35
N GLU A 90 30.89 -18.25 -7.54
CA GLU A 90 29.45 -18.42 -7.81
C GLU A 90 28.97 -19.85 -7.51
N THR A 91 29.78 -20.86 -7.88
CA THR A 91 29.47 -22.27 -7.62
C THR A 91 29.38 -22.57 -6.12
N ILE A 92 30.29 -22.01 -5.31
CA ILE A 92 30.22 -22.15 -3.84
C ILE A 92 28.99 -21.45 -3.28
N THR A 93 28.76 -20.19 -3.69
CA THR A 93 27.58 -19.43 -3.24
C THR A 93 26.27 -20.15 -3.58
N GLN A 94 26.17 -20.72 -4.78
CA GLN A 94 25.03 -21.54 -5.20
C GLN A 94 24.88 -22.78 -4.32
N ALA A 95 25.95 -23.55 -4.10
CA ALA A 95 25.87 -24.78 -3.31
C ALA A 95 25.44 -24.50 -1.85
N VAL A 96 25.89 -23.39 -1.27
CA VAL A 96 25.45 -22.96 0.07
C VAL A 96 23.98 -22.55 0.05
N ALA A 97 23.54 -21.80 -0.97
CA ALA A 97 22.15 -21.44 -1.12
C ALA A 97 21.25 -22.68 -1.32
N ASP A 98 21.69 -23.68 -2.08
CA ASP A 98 20.98 -24.94 -2.31
C ASP A 98 20.83 -25.71 -1.01
N ALA A 99 21.95 -25.93 -0.30
CA ALA A 99 21.95 -26.60 1.00
C ALA A 99 21.03 -25.90 2.00
N TYR A 100 20.95 -24.58 1.96
CA TYR A 100 20.04 -23.84 2.82
C TYR A 100 18.59 -24.02 2.41
N VAL A 101 18.23 -23.83 1.14
CA VAL A 101 16.86 -23.98 0.66
C VAL A 101 16.35 -25.40 0.95
N ASP A 102 17.17 -26.42 0.68
CA ASP A 102 16.88 -27.83 0.96
C ASP A 102 16.80 -28.17 2.46
N GLY A 103 17.23 -27.25 3.34
CA GLY A 103 17.20 -27.42 4.79
C GLY A 103 18.33 -28.29 5.34
N ALA A 104 19.38 -28.52 4.54
CA ALA A 104 20.58 -29.25 4.95
C ALA A 104 21.44 -28.40 5.90
N ILE A 105 21.55 -27.09 5.66
CA ILE A 105 22.15 -26.13 6.61
C ILE A 105 21.10 -25.17 7.17
N GLY A 106 21.38 -24.62 8.35
CA GLY A 106 20.44 -23.75 9.06
C GLY A 106 20.59 -22.27 8.70
N PHE A 107 19.60 -21.48 9.12
CA PHE A 107 19.59 -20.02 9.01
C PHE A 107 20.89 -19.37 9.51
N GLN A 108 21.38 -19.80 10.67
CA GLN A 108 22.58 -19.24 11.29
C GLN A 108 23.84 -19.46 10.44
N ASP A 109 23.91 -20.57 9.72
CA ASP A 109 25.03 -20.89 8.84
C ASP A 109 25.06 -19.92 7.64
N VAL A 110 23.89 -19.65 7.05
CA VAL A 110 23.77 -18.72 5.92
C VAL A 110 23.98 -17.27 6.33
N VAL A 111 23.45 -16.85 7.48
CA VAL A 111 23.72 -15.51 8.02
C VAL A 111 25.21 -15.30 8.25
N SER A 112 25.90 -16.31 8.79
CA SER A 112 27.36 -16.27 9.00
C SER A 112 28.12 -16.23 7.68
N PHE A 113 27.73 -17.07 6.72
CA PHE A 113 28.32 -17.13 5.39
C PHE A 113 28.20 -15.79 4.64
N THR A 114 27.00 -15.19 4.64
CA THR A 114 26.71 -13.94 3.92
C THR A 114 27.30 -12.70 4.59
N ASN A 115 27.52 -12.75 5.91
CA ASN A 115 27.98 -11.62 6.72
C ASN A 115 27.10 -10.35 6.55
N ILE A 116 25.79 -10.53 6.39
CA ILE A 116 24.84 -9.43 6.13
C ILE A 116 24.87 -8.33 7.22
N PHE A 117 25.29 -8.65 8.44
CA PHE A 117 25.42 -7.69 9.54
C PHE A 117 26.73 -6.89 9.51
N GLY A 118 27.80 -7.45 8.90
CA GLY A 118 29.12 -6.82 8.83
C GLY A 118 29.31 -5.89 7.65
N ASN A 119 28.40 -5.93 6.66
CA ASN A 119 28.54 -5.20 5.40
C ASN A 119 28.29 -3.68 5.52
N GLY A 120 27.72 -3.21 6.63
CA GLY A 120 27.43 -1.79 6.86
C GLY A 120 26.16 -1.27 6.17
N ALA A 121 25.32 -2.15 5.62
CA ALA A 121 24.03 -1.79 5.02
C ALA A 121 23.06 -1.20 6.04
N VAL A 122 23.16 -1.61 7.30
CA VAL A 122 22.41 -1.05 8.42
C VAL A 122 23.41 -0.60 9.49
N ALA A 123 23.62 0.72 9.59
CA ALA A 123 24.50 1.29 10.61
C ALA A 123 23.78 1.35 11.97
N PRO A 124 24.45 1.06 13.10
CA PRO A 124 23.86 1.10 14.45
C PRO A 124 23.48 2.51 14.93
N ALA A 125 23.80 3.54 14.15
CA ALA A 125 23.41 4.92 14.43
C ALA A 125 22.72 5.48 13.18
N GLY A 126 21.39 5.59 13.27
CA GLY A 126 20.51 6.44 12.48
C GLY A 126 21.01 6.83 11.11
N LEU A 127 20.55 6.07 10.13
CA LEU A 127 20.70 6.26 8.70
C LEU A 127 21.81 7.24 8.27
N ASN A 128 23.03 6.74 8.19
CA ASN A 128 23.93 7.17 7.14
C ASN A 128 24.53 5.92 6.45
N PRO A 129 23.69 4.96 6.00
CA PRO A 129 24.22 3.81 5.29
C PRO A 129 24.62 4.33 3.91
N ASN A 130 25.78 3.91 3.45
CA ASN A 130 26.19 4.23 2.11
C ASN A 130 25.16 3.64 1.14
N GLY A 131 24.47 4.47 0.35
CA GLY A 131 23.44 4.01 -0.58
C GLY A 131 23.95 2.95 -1.55
N ALA A 132 25.25 2.91 -1.85
CA ALA A 132 25.88 1.81 -2.59
C ALA A 132 25.81 0.49 -1.83
N VAL A 133 26.19 0.48 -0.56
CA VAL A 133 26.19 -0.73 0.25
C VAL A 133 24.79 -1.33 0.40
N VAL A 134 23.77 -0.48 0.58
CA VAL A 134 22.38 -0.95 0.67
C VAL A 134 21.91 -1.53 -0.67
N THR A 135 22.13 -0.83 -1.78
CA THR A 135 21.78 -1.33 -3.12
C THR A 135 22.53 -2.62 -3.45
N ASP A 136 23.84 -2.67 -3.23
CA ASP A 136 24.64 -3.88 -3.48
C ASP A 136 24.16 -5.06 -2.64
N THR A 137 23.71 -4.81 -1.41
CA THR A 137 23.12 -5.84 -0.55
C THR A 137 21.77 -6.33 -1.09
N ILE A 138 20.89 -5.40 -1.50
CA ILE A 138 19.59 -5.75 -2.10
C ILE A 138 19.83 -6.56 -3.38
N ASP A 139 20.71 -6.08 -4.26
CA ASP A 139 21.03 -6.73 -5.54
C ASP A 139 21.62 -8.13 -5.31
N ALA A 140 22.52 -8.30 -4.34
CA ALA A 140 23.11 -9.59 -4.00
C ALA A 140 22.08 -10.59 -3.46
N LEU A 141 21.10 -10.11 -2.69
CA LEU A 141 20.01 -10.94 -2.16
C LEU A 141 18.98 -11.29 -3.25
N ALA A 142 18.56 -10.29 -4.04
CA ALA A 142 17.56 -10.46 -5.09
C ALA A 142 18.07 -11.34 -6.23
N ASN A 143 19.34 -11.20 -6.60
CA ASN A 143 20.01 -12.02 -7.62
C ASN A 143 20.76 -13.21 -7.02
N SER A 144 20.37 -13.65 -5.82
CA SER A 144 20.96 -14.85 -5.23
C SER A 144 20.81 -16.04 -6.19
N ALA A 145 21.80 -16.93 -6.16
CA ALA A 145 21.97 -17.95 -7.19
C ALA A 145 20.76 -18.93 -7.28
N ASN A 146 19.95 -19.05 -6.22
CA ASN A 146 18.72 -19.83 -6.17
C ASN A 146 17.42 -19.10 -6.52
N GLY A 147 17.52 -17.87 -7.03
CA GLY A 147 16.36 -17.07 -7.37
C GLY A 147 15.44 -16.81 -6.17
N THR A 148 14.13 -16.78 -6.42
CA THR A 148 13.12 -16.37 -5.43
C THR A 148 13.05 -17.27 -4.19
N ALA A 149 13.27 -18.58 -4.34
CA ALA A 149 13.12 -19.54 -3.23
C ALA A 149 14.12 -19.30 -2.08
N PHE A 150 15.35 -18.91 -2.40
CA PHE A 150 16.34 -18.58 -1.38
C PHE A 150 15.93 -17.33 -0.61
N ILE A 151 15.59 -16.25 -1.33
CA ILE A 151 15.29 -14.97 -0.68
C ILE A 151 13.98 -15.02 0.09
N GLU A 152 12.96 -15.75 -0.38
CA GLU A 152 11.72 -15.97 0.36
C GLU A 152 12.00 -16.67 1.71
N LYS A 153 12.73 -17.78 1.67
CA LYS A 153 13.10 -18.50 2.91
C LYS A 153 13.97 -17.65 3.83
N PHE A 154 15.01 -17.03 3.28
CA PHE A 154 15.95 -16.20 4.02
C PHE A 154 15.26 -15.00 4.66
N ALA A 155 14.46 -14.25 3.90
CA ALA A 155 13.74 -13.10 4.41
C ALA A 155 12.68 -13.50 5.45
N GLY A 156 11.97 -14.62 5.26
CA GLY A 156 11.01 -15.12 6.24
C GLY A 156 11.65 -15.47 7.58
N GLU A 157 12.73 -16.26 7.56
CA GLU A 157 13.48 -16.61 8.77
C GLU A 157 14.18 -15.39 9.38
N PHE A 158 14.72 -14.48 8.56
CA PHE A 158 15.37 -13.26 9.04
C PHE A 158 14.37 -12.30 9.69
N LEU A 159 13.22 -12.07 9.08
CA LEU A 159 12.17 -11.23 9.65
C LEU A 159 11.65 -11.83 10.96
N SER A 160 11.31 -13.11 10.99
CA SER A 160 10.71 -13.76 12.16
C SER A 160 11.68 -14.02 13.31
N GLU A 161 12.88 -14.54 13.03
CA GLU A 161 13.85 -14.92 14.06
C GLU A 161 14.74 -13.78 14.51
N ARG A 162 14.90 -12.72 13.69
CA ARG A 162 15.81 -11.61 13.99
C ARG A 162 15.13 -10.27 14.19
N ILE A 163 14.37 -9.83 13.19
CA ILE A 163 13.85 -8.47 13.15
C ILE A 163 12.65 -8.29 14.08
N LEU A 164 11.71 -9.23 14.01
CA LEU A 164 10.43 -9.22 14.70
C LEU A 164 10.41 -10.18 15.90
N ALA A 165 11.59 -10.63 16.33
CA ALA A 165 11.73 -11.57 17.42
C ALA A 165 11.34 -10.94 18.78
N GLU A 166 10.78 -11.76 19.68
CA GLU A 166 10.48 -11.36 21.04
C GLU A 166 11.41 -12.06 22.06
N PRO A 167 12.12 -11.32 22.92
CA PRO A 167 12.20 -9.85 23.01
C PRO A 167 12.97 -9.23 21.83
N PRO A 168 12.69 -7.95 21.47
CA PRO A 168 13.31 -7.30 20.32
C PRO A 168 14.83 -7.21 20.46
N MET A 169 15.55 -7.65 19.43
CA MET A 169 17.01 -7.57 19.35
C MET A 169 17.51 -6.24 18.77
N PHE A 170 16.66 -5.54 18.03
CA PHE A 170 16.97 -4.31 17.31
C PHE A 170 16.10 -3.16 17.80
N THR A 171 16.59 -1.94 17.65
CA THR A 171 15.77 -0.74 17.82
C THR A 171 14.70 -0.66 16.72
N PRO A 172 13.56 0.02 16.93
CA PRO A 172 12.52 0.16 15.90
C PRO A 172 13.04 0.68 14.55
N MET A 173 14.00 1.60 14.59
CA MET A 173 14.66 2.14 13.41
C MET A 173 15.51 1.09 12.68
N GLU A 174 16.28 0.28 13.41
CA GLU A 174 17.03 -0.83 12.80
C GLU A 174 16.08 -1.89 12.23
N GLN A 175 14.96 -2.16 12.92
CA GLN A 175 13.93 -3.06 12.41
C GLN A 175 13.39 -2.58 11.06
N GLY A 176 13.01 -1.30 10.96
CA GLY A 176 12.52 -0.72 9.70
C GLY A 176 13.56 -0.73 8.58
N ASN A 177 14.84 -0.49 8.90
CA ASN A 177 15.92 -0.54 7.91
C ASN A 177 16.16 -1.96 7.38
N PHE A 178 16.31 -2.94 8.27
CA PHE A 178 16.50 -4.32 7.86
C PHE A 178 15.28 -4.88 7.12
N ALA A 179 14.07 -4.59 7.62
CA ALA A 179 12.84 -4.92 6.93
C ALA A 179 12.79 -4.31 5.53
N GLY A 180 13.20 -3.05 5.37
CA GLY A 180 13.22 -2.38 4.08
C GLY A 180 14.17 -3.03 3.07
N VAL A 181 15.35 -3.49 3.51
CA VAL A 181 16.27 -4.26 2.67
C VAL A 181 15.63 -5.58 2.23
N MET A 182 15.02 -6.33 3.16
CA MET A 182 14.37 -7.61 2.84
C MET A 182 13.20 -7.43 1.86
N LEU A 183 12.32 -6.46 2.10
CA LEU A 183 11.15 -6.20 1.25
C LEU A 183 11.56 -5.76 -0.16
N ASN A 184 12.59 -4.92 -0.29
CA ASN A 184 13.14 -4.56 -1.60
C ASN A 184 13.77 -5.77 -2.30
N ALA A 185 14.51 -6.62 -1.58
CA ALA A 185 15.10 -7.82 -2.18
C ALA A 185 14.02 -8.81 -2.67
N LEU A 186 12.95 -8.98 -1.90
CA LEU A 186 11.79 -9.79 -2.29
C LEU A 186 11.07 -9.21 -3.52
N ASP A 187 10.78 -7.91 -3.51
CA ASP A 187 10.11 -7.21 -4.62
C ASP A 187 10.94 -7.29 -5.91
N GLN A 188 12.26 -7.14 -5.82
CA GLN A 188 13.14 -7.28 -6.98
C GLN A 188 13.26 -8.72 -7.49
N ALA A 189 13.25 -9.71 -6.60
CA ALA A 189 13.42 -11.11 -6.98
C ALA A 189 12.16 -11.71 -7.63
N GLY A 190 10.99 -11.43 -7.06
CA GLY A 190 9.73 -12.05 -7.49
C GLY A 190 8.50 -11.16 -7.35
N GLY A 191 8.68 -9.86 -7.10
CA GLY A 191 7.61 -8.89 -6.96
C GLY A 191 6.76 -9.10 -5.72
N SER A 192 5.57 -8.51 -5.76
CA SER A 192 4.51 -8.63 -4.75
C SER A 192 4.17 -10.08 -4.37
N ALA A 193 4.33 -11.04 -5.30
CA ALA A 193 4.05 -12.45 -5.04
C ALA A 193 5.04 -13.05 -4.02
N SER A 194 6.34 -12.76 -4.16
CA SER A 194 7.36 -13.19 -3.19
C SER A 194 7.23 -12.46 -1.86
N VAL A 195 6.89 -11.17 -1.87
CA VAL A 195 6.57 -10.42 -0.65
C VAL A 195 5.37 -11.06 0.07
N ASN A 196 4.28 -11.32 -0.65
CA ASN A 196 3.08 -11.95 -0.09
C ASN A 196 3.36 -13.34 0.49
N ALA A 197 4.16 -14.17 -0.20
CA ALA A 197 4.53 -15.49 0.29
C ALA A 197 5.16 -15.40 1.68
N VAL A 198 6.15 -14.52 1.85
CA VAL A 198 6.82 -14.31 3.14
C VAL A 198 5.88 -13.73 4.19
N LEU A 199 5.08 -12.71 3.84
CA LEU A 199 4.15 -12.10 4.78
C LEU A 199 3.09 -13.10 5.28
N SER A 200 2.64 -14.02 4.43
CA SER A 200 1.61 -15.00 4.76
C SER A 200 2.05 -16.01 5.83
N ASP A 201 3.36 -16.23 5.97
CA ASP A 201 3.95 -17.12 6.98
C ASP A 201 4.21 -16.41 8.32
N LEU A 202 4.13 -15.08 8.37
CA LEU A 202 4.29 -14.30 9.60
C LEU A 202 3.02 -14.32 10.46
N SER A 203 3.18 -14.26 11.78
CA SER A 203 2.05 -14.07 12.70
C SER A 203 1.39 -12.70 12.50
N GLY A 204 0.13 -12.55 12.94
CA GLY A 204 -0.58 -11.26 12.89
C GLY A 204 0.20 -10.14 13.61
N ASP A 205 0.70 -10.42 14.81
CA ASP A 205 1.49 -9.46 15.60
C ASP A 205 2.81 -9.08 14.91
N ALA A 206 3.47 -10.06 14.27
CA ALA A 206 4.68 -9.81 13.49
C ALA A 206 4.39 -8.95 12.25
N ARG A 207 3.29 -9.21 11.52
CA ARG A 207 2.86 -8.38 10.40
C ARG A 207 2.58 -6.93 10.82
N SER A 208 1.85 -6.73 11.92
CA SER A 208 1.59 -5.38 12.46
C SER A 208 2.89 -4.67 12.87
N THR A 209 3.80 -5.38 13.56
CA THR A 209 5.10 -4.81 13.96
C THR A 209 5.94 -4.42 12.74
N LEU A 210 5.95 -5.27 11.70
CA LEU A 210 6.63 -4.97 10.44
C LEU A 210 6.05 -3.72 9.79
N GLN A 211 4.72 -3.65 9.69
CA GLN A 211 4.00 -2.53 9.10
C GLN A 211 4.27 -1.22 9.86
N GLU A 212 4.25 -1.23 11.19
CA GLU A 212 4.64 -0.09 12.03
C GLU A 212 6.08 0.36 11.76
N ALA A 213 7.03 -0.58 11.75
CA ALA A 213 8.45 -0.28 11.58
C ALA A 213 8.74 0.35 10.20
N VAL A 214 8.17 -0.18 9.12
CA VAL A 214 8.38 0.37 7.77
C VAL A 214 7.54 1.60 7.48
N SER A 215 6.38 1.76 8.13
CA SER A 215 5.62 3.01 8.09
C SER A 215 6.45 4.15 8.68
N ALA A 216 6.97 3.97 9.90
CA ALA A 216 7.74 5.00 10.61
C ALA A 216 9.13 5.27 10.02
N HIS A 217 9.82 4.23 9.53
CA HIS A 217 11.23 4.32 9.15
C HIS A 217 11.51 4.04 7.67
N GLY A 218 10.52 3.62 6.87
CA GLY A 218 10.67 3.34 5.44
C GLY A 218 11.01 4.55 4.58
N MET A 219 10.69 5.77 5.03
CA MET A 219 11.09 7.01 4.36
C MET A 219 12.60 7.15 4.16
N ALA A 220 13.41 6.41 4.92
CA ALA A 220 14.84 6.28 4.69
C ALA A 220 15.21 5.90 3.24
N PHE A 221 14.39 5.06 2.62
CA PHE A 221 14.61 4.48 1.30
C PHE A 221 14.23 5.43 0.16
N THR A 222 13.60 6.57 0.47
CA THR A 222 13.32 7.64 -0.50
C THR A 222 14.44 8.69 -0.56
N ASN A 223 15.55 8.47 0.16
CA ASN A 223 16.72 9.34 0.14
C ASN A 223 17.28 9.49 -1.30
N PRO A 224 17.64 10.71 -1.75
CA PRO A 224 18.26 10.93 -3.06
C PRO A 224 19.50 10.08 -3.36
N ALA A 225 20.18 9.54 -2.33
CA ALA A 225 21.27 8.57 -2.51
C ALA A 225 20.84 7.30 -3.26
N PHE A 226 19.55 6.98 -3.27
CA PHE A 226 18.94 5.83 -3.96
C PHE A 226 18.35 6.15 -5.33
N GLU A 227 18.43 7.41 -5.78
CA GLU A 227 17.90 7.81 -7.07
C GLU A 227 18.56 7.01 -8.20
N GLY A 228 17.75 6.36 -9.04
CA GLY A 228 18.20 5.49 -10.13
C GLY A 228 18.65 4.08 -9.73
N ARG A 229 18.44 3.65 -8.47
CA ARG A 229 18.95 2.37 -7.93
C ARG A 229 17.89 1.29 -7.73
N ASN A 230 16.70 1.44 -8.31
CA ASN A 230 15.57 0.50 -8.17
C ASN A 230 15.22 0.13 -6.71
N VAL A 231 15.44 1.06 -5.78
CA VAL A 231 15.07 0.94 -4.37
C VAL A 231 13.80 1.74 -4.13
N ARG A 232 12.83 1.14 -3.44
CA ARG A 232 11.51 1.68 -3.18
C ARG A 232 11.25 1.82 -1.68
N ASP A 233 10.33 2.69 -1.33
CA ASP A 233 9.78 2.81 0.02
C ASP A 233 9.15 1.46 0.41
N PRO A 234 9.63 0.80 1.47
CA PRO A 234 9.11 -0.51 1.86
C PRO A 234 7.64 -0.48 2.29
N MET A 235 7.12 0.66 2.75
CA MET A 235 5.68 0.76 3.01
C MET A 235 4.87 0.75 1.71
N ALA A 236 5.38 1.36 0.62
CA ALA A 236 4.74 1.28 -0.69
C ALA A 236 4.71 -0.17 -1.22
N ILE A 237 5.81 -0.92 -1.03
CA ILE A 237 5.87 -2.36 -1.36
C ILE A 237 4.80 -3.14 -0.60
N LEU A 238 4.62 -2.89 0.71
CA LEU A 238 3.56 -3.54 1.50
C LEU A 238 2.15 -3.18 1.00
N ILE A 239 1.92 -1.90 0.66
CA ILE A 239 0.62 -1.45 0.15
C ILE A 239 0.29 -2.11 -1.19
N ASP A 240 1.25 -2.16 -2.13
CA ASP A 240 1.08 -2.85 -3.41
C ASP A 240 0.81 -4.35 -3.22
N THR A 241 1.50 -4.98 -2.27
CA THR A 241 1.31 -6.39 -1.95
C THR A 241 -0.11 -6.67 -1.44
N VAL A 242 -0.63 -5.82 -0.53
CA VAL A 242 -2.02 -5.93 -0.06
C VAL A 242 -3.01 -5.62 -1.18
N SER A 243 -2.71 -4.64 -2.03
CA SER A 243 -3.54 -4.31 -3.20
C SER A 243 -3.68 -5.50 -4.16
N GLU A 244 -2.62 -6.25 -4.41
CA GLU A 244 -2.66 -7.36 -5.36
C GLU A 244 -3.11 -8.70 -4.76
N HIS A 245 -2.75 -8.98 -3.51
CA HIS A 245 -2.91 -10.32 -2.90
C HIS A 245 -3.74 -10.33 -1.61
N GLY A 246 -4.05 -9.15 -1.06
CA GLY A 246 -4.75 -9.02 0.21
C GLY A 246 -6.20 -9.47 0.15
N THR A 247 -6.71 -9.98 1.27
CA THR A 247 -8.15 -10.15 1.46
C THR A 247 -8.82 -8.81 1.74
N SER A 248 -10.15 -8.73 1.64
CA SER A 248 -10.89 -7.53 2.02
C SER A 248 -10.62 -7.10 3.47
N GLN A 249 -10.33 -8.04 4.36
CA GLN A 249 -9.94 -7.73 5.74
C GLN A 249 -8.55 -7.08 5.79
N ASP A 250 -7.56 -7.63 5.07
CA ASP A 250 -6.21 -7.03 5.02
C ASP A 250 -6.25 -5.61 4.44
N VAL A 251 -7.08 -5.37 3.42
CA VAL A 251 -7.31 -4.03 2.85
C VAL A 251 -7.89 -3.06 3.89
N ASN A 252 -8.93 -3.48 4.61
CA ASN A 252 -9.58 -2.65 5.63
C ASN A 252 -8.65 -2.33 6.80
N ASP A 253 -7.87 -3.32 7.26
CA ASP A 253 -6.89 -3.13 8.33
C ASP A 253 -5.76 -2.19 7.90
N LEU A 254 -5.26 -2.32 6.67
CA LEU A 254 -4.25 -1.41 6.11
C LEU A 254 -4.78 0.03 6.01
N VAL A 255 -6.00 0.21 5.51
CA VAL A 255 -6.60 1.54 5.36
C VAL A 255 -6.82 2.22 6.72
N ARG A 256 -7.29 1.48 7.73
CA ARG A 256 -7.41 2.02 9.09
C ARG A 256 -6.05 2.40 9.67
N PHE A 257 -5.05 1.55 9.48
CA PHE A 257 -3.68 1.87 9.89
C PHE A 257 -3.16 3.15 9.21
N VAL A 258 -3.39 3.33 7.91
CA VAL A 258 -3.06 4.57 7.19
C VAL A 258 -3.78 5.75 7.83
N GLY A 259 -5.09 5.61 8.12
CA GLY A 259 -5.88 6.62 8.80
C GLY A 259 -5.30 7.05 10.15
N ASP A 260 -4.84 6.10 10.96
CA ASP A 260 -4.25 6.36 12.27
C ASP A 260 -2.85 6.99 12.19
N ASN A 261 -2.07 6.65 11.16
CA ASN A 261 -0.68 7.09 10.96
C ASN A 261 -0.53 8.27 9.97
N SER A 262 -1.65 8.86 9.55
CA SER A 262 -1.71 10.05 8.70
C SER A 262 -2.22 11.28 9.47
N ARG A 263 -2.32 11.18 10.79
CA ARG A 263 -2.75 12.24 11.72
C ARG A 263 -1.56 12.78 12.49
N GLY A 264 -1.71 13.99 13.06
CA GLY A 264 -0.72 14.57 13.97
C GLY A 264 0.31 15.49 13.32
N ASP A 265 1.36 15.82 14.07
CA ASP A 265 2.48 16.64 13.59
C ASP A 265 3.48 15.81 12.74
N SER A 266 4.55 16.42 12.26
CA SER A 266 5.52 15.78 11.35
C SER A 266 6.22 14.54 11.92
N PHE A 267 6.12 14.24 13.21
CA PHE A 267 6.74 13.06 13.82
C PHE A 267 5.79 11.85 13.91
N ASP A 268 4.48 12.09 14.00
CA ASP A 268 3.47 11.03 14.03
C ASP A 268 2.87 10.76 12.64
N ASN A 269 3.06 11.69 11.70
CA ASN A 269 2.60 11.57 10.33
C ASN A 269 3.63 10.85 9.45
N HIS A 270 3.27 9.68 8.97
CA HIS A 270 4.13 8.84 8.12
C HIS A 270 3.77 8.88 6.64
N TYR A 271 2.76 9.66 6.23
CA TYR A 271 2.23 9.66 4.86
C TYR A 271 2.27 11.02 4.17
N PHE A 272 2.46 12.08 4.95
CA PHE A 272 2.68 13.43 4.45
C PHE A 272 4.05 13.95 4.91
N ASP A 273 4.65 14.81 4.11
CA ASP A 273 5.87 15.51 4.48
C ASP A 273 5.60 16.72 5.40
N HIS A 274 6.66 17.44 5.77
CA HIS A 274 6.59 18.65 6.58
C HIS A 274 5.81 19.82 5.95
N GLN A 275 5.51 19.76 4.65
CA GLN A 275 4.67 20.71 3.90
C GLN A 275 3.26 20.18 3.71
N ASN A 276 2.90 19.10 4.40
CA ASN A 276 1.60 18.43 4.29
C ASN A 276 1.36 17.88 2.88
N LYS A 277 2.41 17.61 2.09
CA LYS A 277 2.32 16.96 0.78
C LYS A 277 2.41 15.44 0.92
N PRO A 278 1.57 14.65 0.23
CA PRO A 278 1.64 13.20 0.26
C PRO A 278 3.01 12.69 -0.19
N LEU A 279 3.51 11.63 0.44
CA LEU A 279 4.73 10.96 0.02
C LEU A 279 4.47 10.21 -1.30
N PRO A 280 5.19 10.52 -2.40
CA PRO A 280 4.79 10.10 -3.74
C PRO A 280 4.59 8.59 -3.92
N GLN A 281 5.55 7.77 -3.49
CA GLN A 281 5.45 6.30 -3.67
C GLN A 281 4.32 5.68 -2.83
N ARG A 282 4.05 6.20 -1.64
CA ARG A 282 2.93 5.74 -0.80
C ARG A 282 1.60 6.19 -1.38
N ALA A 283 1.51 7.44 -1.86
CA ALA A 283 0.32 7.98 -2.49
C ALA A 283 -0.08 7.20 -3.76
N GLU A 284 0.90 6.86 -4.60
CA GLU A 284 0.68 6.04 -5.79
C GLU A 284 0.19 4.63 -5.40
N ALA A 285 0.90 3.94 -4.50
CA ALA A 285 0.50 2.61 -4.03
C ALA A 285 -0.90 2.61 -3.38
N LEU A 286 -1.23 3.63 -2.58
CA LEU A 286 -2.57 3.77 -1.98
C LEU A 286 -3.66 4.02 -3.03
N SER A 287 -3.31 4.65 -4.15
CA SER A 287 -4.26 4.86 -5.24
C SER A 287 -4.55 3.56 -5.96
N ASP A 288 -3.56 2.69 -6.10
CA ASP A 288 -3.73 1.35 -6.67
C ASP A 288 -4.59 0.49 -5.77
N LEU A 289 -4.30 0.49 -4.47
CA LEU A 289 -5.13 -0.13 -3.45
C LEU A 289 -6.57 0.37 -3.54
N PHE A 290 -6.76 1.70 -3.63
CA PHE A 290 -8.09 2.30 -3.68
C PHE A 290 -8.85 1.90 -4.93
N VAL A 291 -8.26 2.01 -6.11
CA VAL A 291 -8.92 1.67 -7.37
C VAL A 291 -9.25 0.19 -7.46
N ASN A 292 -8.36 -0.68 -6.98
CA ASN A 292 -8.59 -2.14 -7.02
C ASN A 292 -9.63 -2.61 -6.00
N HIS A 293 -9.84 -1.85 -4.91
CA HIS A 293 -10.70 -2.25 -3.79
C HIS A 293 -11.69 -1.16 -3.37
N SER A 294 -12.13 -0.30 -4.31
CA SER A 294 -12.94 0.88 -4.01
C SER A 294 -14.21 0.53 -3.24
N ASP A 295 -14.92 -0.51 -3.68
CA ASP A 295 -16.14 -0.97 -3.02
C ASP A 295 -15.85 -1.46 -1.61
N THR A 296 -14.78 -2.23 -1.40
CA THR A 296 -14.40 -2.72 -0.06
C THR A 296 -14.09 -1.56 0.89
N ILE A 297 -13.29 -0.60 0.43
CA ILE A 297 -12.84 0.54 1.24
C ILE A 297 -13.99 1.48 1.55
N LEU A 298 -14.77 1.85 0.54
CA LEU A 298 -15.89 2.77 0.70
C LEU A 298 -16.98 2.14 1.56
N ASN A 299 -17.35 0.87 1.34
CA ASN A 299 -18.33 0.19 2.20
C ASN A 299 -17.89 0.05 3.66
N GLU A 300 -16.59 -0.12 3.91
CA GLU A 300 -16.05 -0.24 5.27
C GLU A 300 -16.07 1.10 6.02
N LEU A 301 -15.67 2.16 5.32
CA LEU A 301 -15.52 3.48 5.92
C LEU A 301 -16.81 4.30 5.85
N THR A 302 -17.82 3.92 5.06
CA THR A 302 -19.14 4.54 5.09
C THR A 302 -20.13 3.74 5.95
N VAL A 303 -21.22 4.39 6.38
CA VAL A 303 -22.13 3.86 7.42
C VAL A 303 -23.21 2.93 6.84
N GLY A 304 -23.34 2.85 5.51
CA GLY A 304 -24.42 2.13 4.84
C GLY A 304 -24.43 0.62 5.03
N ASN A 305 -23.30 0.00 5.38
CA ASN A 305 -23.20 -1.45 5.47
C ASN A 305 -23.40 -2.00 6.90
N GLU A 306 -24.33 -2.96 7.01
CA GLU A 306 -24.93 -3.45 8.25
C GLU A 306 -23.92 -4.01 9.27
N GLY A 307 -23.91 -3.45 10.48
CA GLY A 307 -23.17 -4.04 11.62
C GLY A 307 -23.07 -3.17 12.87
N LYS A 308 -23.20 -1.85 12.74
CA LYS A 308 -23.07 -0.93 13.88
C LYS A 308 -24.46 -0.66 14.49
N PRO A 309 -24.81 -1.22 15.67
CA PRO A 309 -26.16 -1.08 16.22
C PRO A 309 -26.48 0.40 16.45
N SER A 310 -27.58 0.83 15.82
CA SER A 310 -28.19 2.13 16.03
C SER A 310 -28.79 2.18 17.43
N GLY A 311 -28.12 2.92 18.33
CA GLY A 311 -28.63 3.21 19.66
C GLY A 311 -27.67 2.84 20.79
N SER A 312 -26.60 3.61 20.96
CA SER A 312 -26.10 3.87 22.30
C SER A 312 -25.46 5.25 22.37
N THR A 313 -25.62 5.89 23.51
CA THR A 313 -24.96 7.15 23.84
C THR A 313 -23.44 6.94 23.82
N ASN A 314 -22.78 7.46 22.79
CA ASN A 314 -21.36 7.82 22.76
C ASN A 314 -20.23 6.78 22.40
N PRO A 315 -20.49 5.67 21.68
CA PRO A 315 -19.43 4.94 20.95
C PRO A 315 -19.50 5.12 19.43
N ASN A 316 -20.70 5.30 18.88
CA ASN A 316 -20.89 5.47 17.44
C ASN A 316 -20.36 6.83 16.93
N GLU A 317 -20.28 7.86 17.79
CA GLU A 317 -19.71 9.19 17.45
C GLU A 317 -18.21 9.09 17.15
N THR A 318 -17.45 8.34 17.97
CA THR A 318 -16.01 8.15 17.79
C THR A 318 -15.68 7.31 16.57
N HIS A 319 -16.49 6.28 16.26
CA HIS A 319 -16.26 5.45 15.07
C HIS A 319 -16.53 6.21 13.78
N VAL A 320 -17.68 6.90 13.67
CA VAL A 320 -18.00 7.70 12.48
C VAL A 320 -16.99 8.84 12.29
N GLY A 321 -16.55 9.50 13.36
CA GLY A 321 -15.51 10.52 13.29
C GLY A 321 -14.15 9.96 12.84
N ASN A 322 -13.77 8.78 13.34
CA ASN A 322 -12.54 8.11 12.91
C ASN A 322 -12.61 7.67 11.45
N ASP A 323 -13.72 7.08 11.02
CA ASP A 323 -13.93 6.63 9.66
C ASP A 323 -13.93 7.84 8.69
N LEU A 324 -14.57 8.96 9.07
CA LEU A 324 -14.56 10.23 8.33
C LEU A 324 -13.15 10.77 8.16
N ALA A 325 -12.37 10.84 9.24
CA ALA A 325 -11.00 11.33 9.20
C ALA A 325 -10.08 10.40 8.38
N THR A 326 -10.31 9.09 8.43
CA THR A 326 -9.60 8.12 7.58
C THR A 326 -9.93 8.32 6.09
N LEU A 327 -11.22 8.45 5.74
CA LEU A 327 -11.65 8.78 4.36
C LEU A 327 -11.06 10.11 3.88
N SER A 328 -11.12 11.15 4.71
CA SER A 328 -10.56 12.47 4.42
C SER A 328 -9.06 12.37 4.10
N ASN A 329 -8.29 11.71 4.96
CA ASN A 329 -6.86 11.50 4.72
C ASN A 329 -6.60 10.63 3.48
N LEU A 330 -7.38 9.57 3.24
CA LEU A 330 -7.26 8.78 2.02
C LEU A 330 -7.49 9.63 0.77
N PHE A 331 -8.53 10.46 0.73
CA PHE A 331 -8.79 11.33 -0.42
C PHE A 331 -7.65 12.32 -0.64
N ARG A 332 -7.08 12.89 0.43
CA ARG A 332 -5.88 13.74 0.34
C ARG A 332 -4.65 12.98 -0.17
N LEU A 333 -4.46 11.73 0.25
CA LEU A 333 -3.31 10.95 -0.23
C LEU A 333 -3.46 10.53 -1.70
N THR A 334 -4.70 10.37 -2.17
CA THR A 334 -5.03 9.72 -3.44
C THR A 334 -5.73 10.67 -4.43
N GLY A 335 -7.06 10.72 -4.44
CA GLY A 335 -7.87 11.39 -5.46
C GLY A 335 -7.76 12.92 -5.51
N LEU A 336 -7.43 13.57 -4.39
CA LEU A 336 -7.23 15.01 -4.28
C LEU A 336 -5.75 15.39 -4.29
N ASN A 337 -4.86 14.45 -4.57
CA ASN A 337 -3.42 14.70 -4.72
C ASN A 337 -3.10 15.01 -6.18
N PRO A 338 -2.75 16.24 -6.56
CA PRO A 338 -2.49 16.59 -7.96
C PRO A 338 -1.18 16.00 -8.50
N ASP A 339 -0.23 15.66 -7.61
CA ASP A 339 1.02 15.02 -7.99
C ASP A 339 0.85 13.51 -8.26
N ASN A 340 -0.34 12.97 -7.98
CA ASN A 340 -0.64 11.55 -8.17
C ASN A 340 -1.21 11.28 -9.58
N PRO A 341 -0.56 10.43 -10.40
CA PRO A 341 -1.00 10.15 -11.76
C PRO A 341 -2.35 9.42 -11.84
N LYS A 342 -2.82 8.82 -10.73
CA LYS A 342 -4.10 8.08 -10.66
C LYS A 342 -5.19 8.82 -9.91
N ALA A 343 -4.97 10.11 -9.58
CA ALA A 343 -5.93 10.92 -8.84
C ALA A 343 -7.33 10.92 -9.49
N SER A 344 -7.41 11.07 -10.82
CA SER A 344 -8.68 11.04 -11.54
C SER A 344 -9.40 9.70 -11.42
N GLN A 345 -8.68 8.58 -11.55
CA GLN A 345 -9.27 7.23 -11.46
C GLN A 345 -9.86 6.96 -10.08
N VAL A 346 -9.21 7.47 -9.03
CA VAL A 346 -9.73 7.40 -7.66
C VAL A 346 -11.01 8.23 -7.54
N MET A 347 -11.02 9.47 -8.04
CA MET A 347 -12.20 10.33 -7.99
C MET A 347 -13.36 9.76 -8.82
N ASP A 348 -13.08 9.09 -9.95
CA ASP A 348 -14.08 8.40 -10.75
C ASP A 348 -14.69 7.22 -9.97
N ALA A 349 -13.87 6.41 -9.29
CA ALA A 349 -14.36 5.32 -8.43
C ALA A 349 -15.24 5.83 -7.27
N VAL A 350 -14.85 6.95 -6.65
CA VAL A 350 -15.66 7.62 -5.61
C VAL A 350 -16.98 8.13 -6.20
N ALA A 351 -16.96 8.72 -7.39
CA ALA A 351 -18.15 9.22 -8.08
C ALA A 351 -19.11 8.10 -8.49
N ASP A 352 -18.58 6.97 -8.97
CA ASP A 352 -19.37 5.79 -9.34
C ASP A 352 -20.08 5.19 -8.13
N PHE A 353 -19.35 4.96 -7.04
CA PHE A 353 -19.94 4.50 -5.77
C PHE A 353 -21.00 5.46 -5.25
N THR A 354 -20.72 6.77 -5.26
CA THR A 354 -21.67 7.79 -4.80
C THR A 354 -22.92 7.84 -5.69
N THR A 355 -22.75 7.70 -7.01
CA THR A 355 -23.85 7.69 -7.97
C THR A 355 -24.77 6.50 -7.74
N GLU A 356 -24.23 5.32 -7.47
CA GLU A 356 -25.05 4.15 -7.15
C GLU A 356 -25.82 4.35 -5.83
N ALA A 357 -25.16 4.93 -4.82
CA ALA A 357 -25.82 5.28 -3.56
C ALA A 357 -26.96 6.30 -3.77
N ILE A 358 -26.80 7.28 -4.66
CA ILE A 358 -27.87 8.22 -5.05
C ILE A 358 -29.03 7.49 -5.74
N ASN A 359 -28.74 6.56 -6.65
CA ASN A 359 -29.76 5.77 -7.34
C ASN A 359 -30.59 4.94 -6.36
N ILE A 360 -29.95 4.35 -5.35
CA ILE A 360 -30.62 3.61 -4.27
C ILE A 360 -31.41 4.56 -3.37
N SER A 361 -30.84 5.69 -2.97
CA SER A 361 -31.50 6.71 -2.13
C SER A 361 -32.77 7.28 -2.79
N ASN A 362 -32.76 7.42 -4.12
CA ASN A 362 -33.90 7.92 -4.90
C ASN A 362 -35.07 6.92 -5.02
N LYS A 363 -34.91 5.65 -4.60
CA LYS A 363 -36.00 4.65 -4.58
C LYS A 363 -37.09 5.03 -3.59
N LEU A 364 -38.35 4.72 -3.93
CA LEU A 364 -39.52 5.05 -3.12
C LEU A 364 -39.66 4.11 -1.92
N GLU A 365 -39.55 4.68 -0.72
CA GLU A 365 -39.82 3.99 0.55
C GLU A 365 -41.20 3.30 0.55
N GLY A 366 -41.22 2.02 0.92
CA GLY A 366 -42.45 1.25 1.02
C GLY A 366 -43.12 0.94 -0.33
N VAL A 367 -42.43 1.19 -1.44
CA VAL A 367 -42.92 0.94 -2.80
C VAL A 367 -41.93 0.11 -3.61
N ASP A 368 -40.64 0.47 -3.57
CA ASP A 368 -39.60 -0.20 -4.33
C ASP A 368 -38.97 -1.34 -3.51
N ASP A 369 -38.81 -2.49 -4.16
CA ASP A 369 -38.04 -3.65 -3.70
C ASP A 369 -36.60 -3.44 -4.13
N VAL A 370 -35.77 -2.98 -3.20
CA VAL A 370 -34.40 -2.50 -3.40
C VAL A 370 -33.41 -3.66 -3.34
N ASP A 371 -33.62 -4.60 -2.42
CA ASP A 371 -32.77 -5.79 -2.31
C ASP A 371 -33.13 -6.88 -3.34
N GLY A 372 -34.25 -6.72 -4.05
CA GLY A 372 -34.69 -7.59 -5.13
C GLY A 372 -35.25 -8.93 -4.63
N ASN A 373 -35.64 -9.03 -3.36
CA ASN A 373 -36.14 -10.25 -2.75
C ASN A 373 -37.64 -10.53 -3.08
N GLY A 374 -38.31 -9.59 -3.76
CA GLY A 374 -39.71 -9.66 -4.16
C GLY A 374 -40.70 -9.15 -3.10
N VAL A 375 -40.21 -8.60 -1.99
CA VAL A 375 -40.99 -8.18 -0.82
C VAL A 375 -40.49 -6.81 -0.38
N VAL A 376 -41.38 -5.82 -0.43
CA VAL A 376 -41.09 -4.51 0.12
C VAL A 376 -41.20 -4.54 1.65
N ASP A 377 -40.08 -4.42 2.35
CA ASP A 377 -40.00 -4.51 3.80
C ASP A 377 -39.02 -3.51 4.45
N HIS A 378 -38.68 -3.76 5.72
CA HIS A 378 -37.79 -2.88 6.48
C HIS A 378 -36.33 -2.96 6.01
N GLN A 379 -35.93 -3.98 5.28
CA GLN A 379 -34.60 -4.13 4.71
C GLN A 379 -34.41 -3.15 3.55
N ASP A 380 -35.41 -2.98 2.68
CA ASP A 380 -35.37 -1.97 1.62
C ASP A 380 -35.22 -0.55 2.19
N LEU A 381 -36.00 -0.25 3.24
CA LEU A 381 -35.89 1.03 3.95
C LEU A 381 -34.47 1.24 4.50
N ARG A 382 -33.86 0.20 5.10
CA ARG A 382 -32.48 0.29 5.62
C ARG A 382 -31.47 0.53 4.51
N MET A 383 -31.63 -0.08 3.34
CA MET A 383 -30.75 0.15 2.19
C MET A 383 -30.86 1.58 1.66
N ILE A 384 -32.08 2.12 1.57
CA ILE A 384 -32.31 3.52 1.16
C ILE A 384 -31.66 4.48 2.18
N GLU A 385 -31.86 4.25 3.48
CA GLU A 385 -31.26 5.06 4.54
C GLU A 385 -29.72 4.95 4.56
N GLY A 386 -29.18 3.74 4.37
CA GLY A 386 -27.74 3.48 4.31
C GLY A 386 -27.07 4.20 3.14
N ALA A 387 -27.64 4.05 1.94
CA ALA A 387 -27.13 4.74 0.76
C ALA A 387 -27.15 6.27 0.91
N THR A 388 -28.16 6.82 1.59
CA THR A 388 -28.20 8.24 1.92
C THR A 388 -27.07 8.65 2.88
N ALA A 389 -26.73 7.80 3.85
CA ALA A 389 -25.63 8.04 4.77
C ALA A 389 -24.27 7.93 4.07
N ASP A 390 -24.13 7.05 3.10
CA ASP A 390 -22.90 6.89 2.30
C ASP A 390 -22.56 8.18 1.53
N VAL A 391 -23.55 8.75 0.82
CA VAL A 391 -23.36 10.01 0.09
C VAL A 391 -22.98 11.16 1.03
N ALA A 392 -23.62 11.21 2.21
CA ALA A 392 -23.33 12.22 3.22
C ALA A 392 -21.88 12.10 3.73
N MET A 393 -21.43 10.87 3.99
CA MET A 393 -20.09 10.60 4.53
C MET A 393 -19.00 10.92 3.51
N ILE A 394 -19.18 10.53 2.25
CA ILE A 394 -18.24 10.84 1.17
C ILE A 394 -18.13 12.36 0.97
N THR A 395 -19.27 13.04 0.90
CA THR A 395 -19.28 14.51 0.74
C THR A 395 -18.59 15.19 1.92
N ALA A 396 -18.87 14.76 3.16
CA ALA A 396 -18.25 15.32 4.35
C ALA A 396 -16.74 15.06 4.39
N ALA A 397 -16.28 13.87 3.99
CA ALA A 397 -14.87 13.53 3.95
C ALA A 397 -14.12 14.31 2.87
N LEU A 398 -14.69 14.50 1.67
CA LEU A 398 -14.10 15.35 0.62
C LEU A 398 -14.02 16.82 1.05
N GLN A 399 -15.05 17.32 1.74
CA GLN A 399 -15.03 18.66 2.31
C GLN A 399 -13.93 18.83 3.36
N ASP A 400 -13.84 17.89 4.30
CA ASP A 400 -12.81 17.90 5.34
C ASP A 400 -11.40 17.81 4.75
N ALA A 401 -11.25 16.98 3.71
CA ALA A 401 -10.00 16.82 2.98
C ALA A 401 -9.53 18.14 2.34
N VAL A 402 -10.42 18.84 1.62
CA VAL A 402 -10.14 20.13 1.00
C VAL A 402 -9.95 21.24 2.04
N ALA A 403 -10.75 21.25 3.12
CA ALA A 403 -10.64 22.25 4.18
C ALA A 403 -9.32 22.13 4.97
N THR A 404 -8.80 20.91 5.14
CA THR A 404 -7.49 20.67 5.72
C THR A 404 -6.37 21.24 4.83
N GLY A 405 -6.57 21.17 3.51
CA GLY A 405 -5.75 21.84 2.51
C GLY A 405 -4.32 21.32 2.36
N TYR A 406 -3.63 21.84 1.35
CA TYR A 406 -2.18 21.67 1.18
C TYR A 406 -1.44 22.97 1.49
N ALA A 407 -0.18 22.90 1.92
CA ALA A 407 0.62 24.12 2.10
C ALA A 407 0.94 24.82 0.76
N ASP A 408 0.82 24.08 -0.35
CA ASP A 408 1.06 24.53 -1.71
C ASP A 408 -0.24 25.00 -2.36
N LEU A 409 -0.29 26.26 -2.83
CA LEU A 409 -1.49 26.87 -3.37
C LEU A 409 -1.97 26.22 -4.68
N GLU A 410 -1.05 25.77 -5.53
CA GLU A 410 -1.42 25.09 -6.78
C GLU A 410 -2.07 23.74 -6.45
N ALA A 411 -1.49 23.03 -5.48
CA ALA A 411 -2.07 21.77 -5.04
C ALA A 411 -3.43 21.93 -4.35
N ASP A 412 -3.59 23.00 -3.55
CA ASP A 412 -4.86 23.33 -2.89
C ASP A 412 -5.97 23.67 -3.90
N ASN A 413 -5.65 24.46 -4.93
CA ASN A 413 -6.60 24.79 -6.00
C ASN A 413 -7.01 23.54 -6.79
N ALA A 414 -6.05 22.67 -7.15
CA ALA A 414 -6.35 21.44 -7.88
C ALA A 414 -7.27 20.50 -7.07
N ALA A 415 -7.09 20.41 -5.75
CA ALA A 415 -7.98 19.65 -4.88
C ALA A 415 -9.40 20.23 -4.83
N ARG A 416 -9.52 21.56 -4.81
CA ARG A 416 -10.81 22.26 -4.88
C ARG A 416 -11.52 22.03 -6.23
N ASP A 417 -10.77 22.06 -7.33
CA ASP A 417 -11.30 21.76 -8.66
C ASP A 417 -11.79 20.31 -8.76
N ALA A 418 -11.02 19.36 -8.22
CA ALA A 418 -11.41 17.95 -8.16
C ALA A 418 -12.70 17.75 -7.34
N MET A 419 -12.82 18.40 -6.19
CA MET A 419 -14.04 18.40 -5.38
C MET A 419 -15.23 19.05 -6.12
N ALA A 420 -15.02 20.19 -6.77
CA ALA A 420 -16.06 20.84 -7.58
C ALA A 420 -16.54 19.91 -8.70
N GLY A 421 -15.60 19.25 -9.39
CA GLY A 421 -15.87 18.24 -10.39
C GLY A 421 -16.72 17.08 -9.86
N PHE A 422 -16.37 16.54 -8.69
CA PHE A 422 -17.17 15.50 -8.03
C PHE A 422 -18.60 15.97 -7.71
N LEU A 423 -18.76 17.17 -7.14
CA LEU A 423 -20.08 17.72 -6.80
C LEU A 423 -20.95 17.94 -8.04
N ILE A 424 -20.32 18.31 -9.16
CA ILE A 424 -20.98 18.43 -10.46
C ILE A 424 -21.49 17.06 -10.94
N ASP A 425 -20.69 16.01 -10.84
CA ASP A 425 -21.10 14.66 -11.26
C ASP A 425 -22.27 14.15 -10.40
N VAL A 426 -22.21 14.36 -9.08
CA VAL A 426 -23.29 14.06 -8.13
C VAL A 426 -24.57 14.85 -8.48
N ALA A 427 -24.45 16.14 -8.79
CA ALA A 427 -25.60 16.97 -9.14
C ALA A 427 -26.31 16.50 -10.40
N VAL A 428 -25.54 16.05 -11.40
CA VAL A 428 -26.07 15.59 -12.68
C VAL A 428 -26.65 14.19 -12.59
N SER A 429 -26.05 13.29 -11.80
CA SER A 429 -26.60 11.93 -11.61
C SER A 429 -27.96 11.93 -10.92
N ALA A 430 -28.26 12.96 -10.11
CA ALA A 430 -29.57 13.15 -9.51
C ALA A 430 -30.67 13.55 -10.52
N ILE A 431 -30.33 14.04 -11.72
CA ILE A 431 -31.32 14.50 -12.71
C ILE A 431 -31.99 13.29 -13.38
N PRO A 432 -33.34 13.16 -13.35
CA PRO A 432 -34.03 12.09 -14.06
C PRO A 432 -33.75 12.18 -15.57
N VAL A 433 -33.09 11.16 -16.14
CA VAL A 433 -32.65 11.14 -17.54
C VAL A 433 -33.87 11.12 -18.48
N VAL A 434 -34.33 12.29 -18.92
CA VAL A 434 -35.38 12.41 -19.95
C VAL A 434 -34.95 13.40 -21.03
N GLY A 435 -34.36 12.86 -22.10
CA GLY A 435 -34.29 13.52 -23.41
C GLY A 435 -33.06 14.41 -23.62
N SER A 436 -32.36 14.14 -24.71
CA SER A 436 -31.13 14.81 -25.16
C SER A 436 -31.18 16.35 -25.08
N LYS A 437 -30.09 16.92 -24.55
CA LYS A 437 -29.66 18.35 -24.62
C LYS A 437 -30.39 19.32 -23.68
N ALA A 438 -29.95 19.38 -22.43
CA ALA A 438 -30.48 20.35 -21.48
C ALA A 438 -29.36 21.03 -20.67
N SER A 439 -28.57 21.89 -21.32
CA SER A 439 -27.55 22.73 -20.65
C SER A 439 -28.16 23.58 -19.51
N GLY A 440 -29.41 24.01 -19.65
CA GLY A 440 -30.14 24.76 -18.61
C GLY A 440 -30.41 23.94 -17.34
N PRO A 441 -31.07 22.77 -17.42
CA PRO A 441 -31.22 21.86 -16.28
C PRO A 441 -29.91 21.45 -15.62
N ILE A 442 -28.86 21.17 -16.40
CA ILE A 442 -27.52 20.87 -15.85
C ILE A 442 -26.98 22.10 -15.10
N ALA A 443 -27.01 23.29 -15.69
CA ALA A 443 -26.55 24.52 -15.03
C ALA A 443 -27.33 24.84 -13.75
N ASN A 444 -28.63 24.55 -13.72
CA ASN A 444 -29.45 24.72 -12.51
C ASN A 444 -29.10 23.70 -11.44
N ALA A 445 -28.97 22.42 -11.79
CA ALA A 445 -28.57 21.38 -10.84
C ALA A 445 -27.18 21.67 -10.24
N VAL A 446 -26.21 22.07 -11.08
CA VAL A 446 -24.88 22.51 -10.62
C VAL A 446 -24.97 23.73 -9.72
N SER A 447 -25.80 24.71 -10.08
CA SER A 447 -26.02 25.89 -9.23
C SER A 447 -26.57 25.52 -7.87
N ASP A 448 -27.55 24.62 -7.81
CA ASP A 448 -28.17 24.22 -6.56
C ASP A 448 -27.19 23.41 -5.71
N ALA A 449 -26.45 22.50 -6.35
CA ALA A 449 -25.38 21.71 -5.73
C ALA A 449 -24.25 22.57 -5.13
N LEU A 450 -23.85 23.64 -5.82
CA LEU A 450 -22.78 24.53 -5.37
C LEU A 450 -23.26 25.67 -4.45
N GLY A 451 -24.42 25.52 -3.81
CA GLY A 451 -24.91 26.44 -2.78
C GLY A 451 -25.63 27.68 -3.32
N GLY A 452 -26.03 27.70 -4.59
CA GLY A 452 -26.79 28.78 -5.22
C GLY A 452 -25.89 29.80 -5.92
N LEU A 453 -25.27 29.39 -7.02
CA LEU A 453 -24.44 30.26 -7.85
C LEU A 453 -25.20 31.51 -8.35
N SER A 454 -24.45 32.58 -8.60
CA SER A 454 -25.04 33.81 -9.16
C SER A 454 -25.63 33.56 -10.55
N GLU A 455 -26.64 34.35 -10.93
CA GLU A 455 -27.26 34.26 -12.26
C GLU A 455 -26.25 34.45 -13.42
N GLY A 456 -25.20 35.25 -13.19
CA GLY A 456 -24.11 35.45 -14.16
C GLY A 456 -23.34 34.15 -14.41
N VAL A 457 -22.89 33.51 -13.34
CA VAL A 457 -22.14 32.24 -13.40
C VAL A 457 -23.00 31.12 -13.99
N ARG A 458 -24.28 31.02 -13.60
CA ARG A 458 -25.22 30.07 -14.19
C ARG A 458 -25.33 30.22 -15.71
N LYS A 459 -25.39 31.46 -16.17
CA LYS A 459 -25.47 31.75 -17.60
C LYS A 459 -24.17 31.38 -18.31
N GLU A 460 -23.02 31.67 -17.72
CA GLU A 460 -21.71 31.30 -18.27
C GLU A 460 -21.58 29.77 -18.40
N ILE A 461 -21.99 29.01 -17.38
CA ILE A 461 -22.06 27.55 -17.44
C ILE A 461 -22.99 27.07 -18.57
N ALA A 462 -24.21 27.62 -18.66
CA ALA A 462 -25.17 27.22 -19.67
C ALA A 462 -24.70 27.54 -21.10
N ASP A 463 -24.05 28.70 -21.29
CA ASP A 463 -23.47 29.15 -22.57
C ASP A 463 -22.25 28.27 -22.95
N ALA A 464 -21.39 27.91 -21.99
CA ALA A 464 -20.26 27.01 -22.19
C ALA A 464 -20.72 25.61 -22.61
N LEU A 465 -21.69 25.03 -21.89
CA LEU A 465 -22.28 23.73 -22.24
C LEU A 465 -23.01 23.76 -23.60
N ALA A 466 -23.69 24.85 -23.94
CA ALA A 466 -24.36 24.98 -25.24
C ALA A 466 -23.38 25.07 -26.43
N SER A 467 -22.12 25.39 -26.17
CA SER A 467 -21.07 25.49 -27.20
C SER A 467 -20.46 24.13 -27.58
N ILE A 468 -20.70 23.08 -26.78
CA ILE A 468 -20.20 21.73 -27.01
C ILE A 468 -21.08 21.04 -28.07
N PRO A 469 -20.53 20.63 -29.23
CA PRO A 469 -21.32 20.04 -30.31
C PRO A 469 -21.73 18.58 -30.07
N GLU A 470 -21.07 17.90 -29.13
CA GLU A 470 -21.25 16.48 -28.78
C GLU A 470 -22.29 16.27 -27.67
N GLU A 471 -22.53 15.01 -27.29
CA GLU A 471 -23.39 14.70 -26.14
C GLU A 471 -22.72 15.18 -24.85
N LEU A 472 -23.48 15.94 -24.03
CA LEU A 472 -22.99 16.41 -22.73
C LEU A 472 -22.90 15.29 -21.70
N LEU A 473 -23.66 14.21 -21.92
CA LEU A 473 -23.73 13.07 -21.03
C LEU A 473 -23.13 11.84 -21.69
N THR A 474 -22.51 10.97 -20.90
CA THR A 474 -22.08 9.64 -21.34
C THR A 474 -23.30 8.75 -21.56
N THR A 475 -23.29 7.97 -22.64
CA THR A 475 -24.45 7.15 -23.06
C THR A 475 -24.77 5.98 -22.13
N ALA A 476 -23.85 5.61 -21.23
CA ALA A 476 -23.97 4.39 -20.44
C ALA A 476 -24.31 4.63 -18.95
N GLN A 477 -24.07 5.83 -18.40
CA GLN A 477 -24.25 6.12 -16.97
C GLN A 477 -24.99 7.44 -16.67
N GLY A 478 -25.22 8.31 -17.66
CA GLY A 478 -25.84 9.62 -17.40
C GLY A 478 -24.92 10.62 -16.69
N GLN A 479 -23.62 10.34 -16.62
CA GLN A 479 -22.57 11.25 -16.13
C GLN A 479 -22.23 12.30 -17.20
N LEU A 480 -21.58 13.40 -16.82
CA LEU A 480 -21.07 14.37 -17.79
C LEU A 480 -19.87 13.81 -18.55
N THR A 481 -19.66 14.26 -19.79
CA THR A 481 -18.40 14.04 -20.49
C THR A 481 -17.29 14.91 -19.90
N ASP A 482 -16.02 14.47 -19.99
CA ASP A 482 -14.86 15.23 -19.51
C ASP A 482 -14.83 16.66 -20.07
N THR A 483 -15.22 16.81 -21.34
CA THR A 483 -15.30 18.13 -22.00
C THR A 483 -16.38 19.01 -21.39
N ALA A 484 -17.55 18.44 -21.06
CA ALA A 484 -18.62 19.18 -20.41
C ALA A 484 -18.27 19.56 -18.97
N LYS A 485 -17.62 18.65 -18.23
CA LYS A 485 -17.16 18.88 -16.86
C LYS A 485 -16.11 19.98 -16.80
N ALA A 486 -15.09 19.92 -17.65
CA ALA A 486 -14.08 20.98 -17.76
C ALA A 486 -14.70 22.35 -18.09
N ALA A 487 -15.66 22.39 -19.03
CA ALA A 487 -16.33 23.63 -19.39
C ALA A 487 -17.16 24.25 -18.25
N ILE A 488 -17.69 23.44 -17.33
CA ILE A 488 -18.36 23.93 -16.13
C ILE A 488 -17.33 24.49 -15.15
N ILE A 489 -16.24 23.75 -14.88
CA ILE A 489 -15.18 24.16 -13.95
C ILE A 489 -14.54 25.48 -14.42
N ASP A 490 -14.23 25.62 -15.70
CA ASP A 490 -13.67 26.85 -16.29
C ASP A 490 -14.60 28.07 -16.16
N ALA A 491 -15.91 27.84 -15.98
CA ALA A 491 -16.91 28.89 -15.79
C ALA A 491 -17.17 29.23 -14.31
N LEU A 492 -16.58 28.49 -13.36
CA LEU A 492 -16.73 28.76 -11.93
C LEU A 492 -15.78 29.89 -11.48
N PRO A 493 -16.15 30.67 -10.45
CA PRO A 493 -15.25 31.66 -9.88
C PRO A 493 -14.01 31.02 -9.25
N GLU A 494 -12.81 31.52 -9.55
CA GLU A 494 -11.55 31.02 -8.96
C GLU A 494 -11.39 31.33 -7.45
N ASP A 495 -12.33 32.02 -6.82
CA ASP A 495 -12.27 32.36 -5.39
C ASP A 495 -12.73 31.21 -4.46
N TYR A 496 -13.33 30.17 -5.04
CA TYR A 496 -13.84 28.98 -4.35
C TYR A 496 -14.77 29.24 -3.16
N GLN A 497 -15.32 30.46 -3.00
CA GLN A 497 -16.22 30.79 -1.89
C GLN A 497 -17.50 29.94 -1.93
N TYR A 498 -17.88 29.49 -3.12
CA TYR A 498 -18.99 28.57 -3.30
C TYR A 498 -18.74 27.22 -2.60
N LEU A 499 -17.50 26.71 -2.53
CA LEU A 499 -17.17 25.49 -1.79
C LEU A 499 -17.22 25.70 -0.27
N GLU A 500 -16.82 26.88 0.22
CA GLU A 500 -16.93 27.23 1.65
C GLU A 500 -18.41 27.31 2.10
N GLY A 501 -19.29 27.78 1.22
CA GLY A 501 -20.74 27.75 1.44
C GLY A 501 -21.28 26.33 1.61
N ILE A 502 -20.81 25.37 0.81
CA ILE A 502 -21.19 23.95 0.91
C ILE A 502 -20.61 23.31 2.18
N SER A 503 -19.44 23.73 2.67
CA SER A 503 -18.87 23.27 3.94
C SER A 503 -19.72 23.65 5.16
N GLN A 504 -20.38 24.83 5.10
CA GLN A 504 -21.29 25.30 6.14
C GLN A 504 -22.71 24.71 6.00
N ASP A 505 -23.10 24.36 4.77
CA ASP A 505 -24.44 23.92 4.40
C ASP A 505 -24.45 22.51 3.76
N ALA A 506 -23.57 21.59 4.18
CA ALA A 506 -23.52 20.21 3.65
C ALA A 506 -24.89 19.51 3.78
N GLU A 507 -25.61 19.83 4.85
CA GLU A 507 -27.01 19.43 5.09
C GLU A 507 -27.96 19.97 4.01
N LYS A 508 -27.79 21.23 3.58
CA LYS A 508 -28.57 21.82 2.49
C LYS A 508 -28.18 21.23 1.14
N PHE A 509 -26.90 20.91 0.90
CA PHE A 509 -26.48 20.23 -0.33
C PHE A 509 -27.13 18.84 -0.44
N ILE A 510 -27.03 18.02 0.61
CA ILE A 510 -27.69 16.71 0.68
C ILE A 510 -29.22 16.88 0.59
N PHE A 511 -29.77 17.87 1.29
CA PHE A 511 -31.21 18.09 1.31
C PHE A 511 -31.76 18.61 -0.03
N ASP A 512 -31.09 19.56 -0.69
CA ASP A 512 -31.55 20.18 -1.94
C ASP A 512 -31.24 19.30 -3.16
N THR A 513 -30.10 18.58 -3.16
CA THR A 513 -29.67 17.77 -4.31
C THR A 513 -30.26 16.36 -4.29
N ILE A 514 -30.42 15.75 -3.11
CA ILE A 514 -30.88 14.35 -2.96
C ILE A 514 -32.32 14.30 -2.43
N TYR A 515 -32.66 15.04 -1.38
CA TYR A 515 -34.00 14.97 -0.77
C TYR A 515 -35.09 15.78 -1.47
N ALA A 516 -34.80 16.99 -1.94
CA ALA A 516 -35.80 17.88 -2.53
C ALA A 516 -36.32 17.34 -3.88
N GLN A 517 -35.49 16.55 -4.57
CA GLN A 517 -35.91 15.79 -5.75
C GLN A 517 -36.78 14.56 -5.40
N ALA A 518 -36.63 14.00 -4.20
CA ALA A 518 -37.30 12.77 -3.76
C ALA A 518 -38.69 12.95 -3.10
N ALA A 519 -39.18 14.18 -2.92
CA ALA A 519 -40.51 14.52 -2.36
C ALA A 519 -40.86 13.83 -1.01
N ARG A 520 -40.13 14.12 0.10
CA ARG A 520 -40.43 13.57 1.45
C ARG A 520 -40.27 14.63 2.56
N ILE A 521 -41.14 14.65 3.59
CA ILE A 521 -41.22 15.77 4.58
C ILE A 521 -40.99 15.42 6.08
N ASN A 522 -41.09 14.18 6.61
CA ASN A 522 -41.19 14.08 8.10
C ASN A 522 -40.36 13.08 8.92
N ASP A 523 -39.89 11.92 8.43
CA ASP A 523 -39.19 10.95 9.35
C ASP A 523 -37.66 10.94 9.21
N LEU A 524 -37.11 11.14 8.01
CA LEU A 524 -35.66 11.14 7.75
C LEU A 524 -34.93 12.39 8.30
N SER A 525 -35.63 13.50 8.53
CA SER A 525 -35.05 14.72 9.16
C SER A 525 -34.42 14.41 10.52
N ASN A 526 -34.92 13.42 11.26
CA ASN A 526 -34.38 13.05 12.56
C ASN A 526 -33.10 12.21 12.47
N THR A 527 -32.88 11.49 11.36
CA THR A 527 -31.69 10.68 11.11
C THR A 527 -30.56 11.54 10.54
N VAL A 528 -30.87 12.42 9.57
CA VAL A 528 -29.92 13.42 9.04
C VAL A 528 -29.48 14.41 10.12
N GLN A 529 -30.38 14.86 11.00
CA GLN A 529 -30.01 15.70 12.16
C GLN A 529 -29.13 14.98 13.19
N LYS A 530 -29.24 13.64 13.32
CA LYS A 530 -28.29 12.87 14.13
C LYS A 530 -26.91 12.84 13.47
N TYR A 531 -26.84 12.70 12.14
CA TYR A 531 -25.60 12.81 11.36
C TYR A 531 -24.96 14.19 11.37
N ARG A 532 -25.76 15.25 11.39
CA ARG A 532 -25.27 16.59 11.72
C ARG A 532 -24.60 16.63 13.09
N GLY A 533 -25.23 16.05 14.11
CA GLY A 533 -24.61 15.90 15.42
C GLY A 533 -23.27 15.14 15.34
N PHE A 534 -23.19 14.09 14.52
CA PHE A 534 -21.97 13.31 14.32
C PHE A 534 -20.85 14.12 13.63
N ILE A 535 -21.15 14.82 12.52
CA ILE A 535 -20.20 15.66 11.77
C ILE A 535 -19.76 16.88 12.58
N ASP A 536 -20.69 17.57 13.24
CA ASP A 536 -20.41 18.74 14.08
C ASP A 536 -19.58 18.35 15.31
N SER A 537 -19.73 17.12 15.83
CA SER A 537 -18.94 16.62 16.98
C SER A 537 -17.57 16.06 16.56
N ALA A 538 -17.45 15.50 15.36
CA ALA A 538 -16.18 15.04 14.80
C ALA A 538 -15.25 16.21 14.42
N ARG A 539 -15.82 17.38 14.08
CA ARG A 539 -15.09 18.59 13.71
C ARG A 539 -14.38 19.31 14.88
N GLY A 540 -14.64 18.96 16.14
CA GLY A 540 -13.93 19.47 17.32
C GLY A 540 -14.08 20.97 17.57
#